data_AF-F5IVD9-F1
#
_entry.id   AF-F5IVD9-F1
#
_cell.length_a   1.000
_cell.length_b   1.000
_cell.length_c   1.000
_cell.angle_alpha   90.00
_cell.angle_beta   90.00
_cell.angle_gamma   90.00
#
_symmetry.space_group_name_H-M   'P 1'
#
loop_
_entity.id
_entity.type
_entity.pdbx_description
1 polymer ?
#
loop_
_entity_poly.entity_id
_entity_poly.type
_entity_poly.pdbx_seq_one_letter_code
_entity_poly.pdbx_strand_id
1 'polypeptide(L)'
;MNNGLKYILIGVMFFLIILSVIALIEIHVLNSKIYNFSFSPKSVSNYLSTYSEYKTLFIFTVTIITAYFGLERLNEATNTNILKIKQDRFQEWQSSIEHRLIYADTDNHQIRKVFAHKRLRFFNDLYKVDFTIKDINQLTQLFGHFKDITSFIESQNDTYVKQGGIYPTHKYAYSYDAFRYLFLGCLSEHYIKIDEDLADLFLNELPKDRMINSQLYESVISRR
;
A
#
# COMPACT_ATOMS: atom_id res chain seq x y z
N MET A 1 -4.99 -18.49 -5.47
CA MET A 1 -5.67 -19.81 -5.56
C MET A 1 -6.66 -19.95 -4.40
N ASN A 2 -7.85 -20.52 -4.62
CA ASN A 2 -8.78 -20.81 -3.50
C ASN A 2 -8.08 -21.75 -2.50
N ASN A 3 -8.15 -21.41 -1.21
CA ASN A 3 -7.53 -22.20 -0.13
C ASN A 3 -7.96 -23.68 -0.18
N GLY A 4 -9.22 -23.98 -0.51
CA GLY A 4 -9.69 -25.37 -0.63
C GLY A 4 -8.99 -26.14 -1.76
N LEU A 5 -8.86 -25.53 -2.94
CA LEU A 5 -8.17 -26.13 -4.09
C LEU A 5 -6.68 -26.35 -3.81
N LYS A 6 -6.06 -25.41 -3.09
CA LYS A 6 -4.65 -25.52 -2.65
C LYS A 6 -4.44 -26.78 -1.82
N TYR A 7 -5.27 -27.01 -0.80
CA TYR A 7 -5.12 -28.18 0.07
C TYR A 7 -5.41 -29.50 -0.65
N ILE A 8 -6.38 -29.51 -1.58
CA ILE A 8 -6.64 -30.69 -2.42
C ILE A 8 -5.42 -31.02 -3.28
N LEU A 9 -4.85 -30.05 -3.97
CA LEU A 9 -3.65 -30.24 -4.79
C LEU A 9 -2.46 -30.73 -3.97
N ILE A 10 -2.26 -30.17 -2.77
CA ILE A 10 -1.24 -30.64 -1.82
C ILE A 10 -1.48 -32.10 -1.44
N GLY A 11 -2.72 -32.47 -1.12
CA GLY A 11 -3.08 -33.86 -0.80
C GLY A 11 -2.80 -34.82 -1.96
N VAL A 12 -3.18 -34.44 -3.19
CA VAL A 12 -2.91 -35.25 -4.40
C VAL A 12 -1.40 -35.38 -4.63
N MET A 13 -0.62 -34.30 -4.48
CA MET A 13 0.83 -34.35 -4.58
C MET A 13 1.44 -35.32 -3.57
N PHE A 14 1.06 -35.23 -2.29
CA PHE A 14 1.55 -36.14 -1.27
C PHE A 14 1.22 -37.59 -1.58
N PHE A 15 -0.01 -37.86 -2.02
CA PHE A 15 -0.43 -39.21 -2.42
C PHE A 15 0.41 -39.75 -3.59
N LEU A 16 0.62 -38.94 -4.63
CA LEU A 16 1.43 -39.33 -5.80
C LEU A 16 2.90 -39.53 -5.46
N ILE A 17 3.46 -38.71 -4.56
CA ILE A 17 4.82 -38.90 -4.05
C ILE A 17 4.92 -40.22 -3.30
N ILE A 18 3.96 -40.54 -2.42
CA ILE A 18 3.95 -41.81 -1.69
C ILE A 18 3.89 -42.99 -2.66
N LEU A 19 2.97 -42.97 -3.64
CA LEU A 19 2.89 -44.02 -4.65
C LEU A 19 4.18 -44.14 -5.46
N SER A 20 4.81 -43.01 -5.81
CA SER A 20 6.07 -42.99 -6.55
C SER A 20 7.21 -43.59 -5.72
N VAL A 21 7.26 -43.33 -4.41
CA VAL A 21 8.24 -43.93 -3.50
C VAL A 21 8.01 -45.44 -3.36
N ILE A 22 6.75 -45.88 -3.22
CA ILE A 22 6.41 -47.31 -3.17
C ILE A 22 6.85 -48.01 -4.47
N ALA A 23 6.55 -47.42 -5.63
CA ALA A 23 6.96 -47.94 -6.93
C ALA A 23 8.49 -48.04 -7.06
N LEU A 24 9.24 -47.03 -6.58
CA LEU A 24 10.70 -47.09 -6.55
C LEU A 24 11.22 -48.22 -5.66
N ILE A 25 10.65 -48.39 -4.46
CA ILE A 25 11.00 -49.51 -3.58
C ILE A 25 10.75 -50.83 -4.29
N GLU A 26 9.61 -50.98 -4.96
CA GLU A 26 9.25 -52.19 -5.69
C GLU A 26 10.25 -52.48 -6.84
N ILE A 27 10.59 -51.47 -7.66
CA ILE A 27 11.61 -51.59 -8.71
C ILE A 27 12.93 -52.08 -8.11
N HIS A 28 13.37 -51.50 -6.99
CA HIS A 28 14.61 -51.90 -6.32
C HIS A 28 14.55 -53.31 -5.73
N VAL A 29 13.41 -53.71 -5.14
CA VAL A 29 13.22 -55.03 -4.55
C VAL A 29 13.15 -56.12 -5.64
N LEU A 30 12.40 -55.88 -6.71
CA LEU A 30 12.33 -56.80 -7.86
C LEU A 30 13.71 -57.00 -8.48
N ASN A 31 14.46 -55.91 -8.72
CA ASN A 31 15.77 -56.00 -9.36
C ASN A 31 16.86 -56.58 -8.44
N SER A 32 16.79 -56.36 -7.12
CA SER A 32 17.73 -56.96 -6.17
C SER A 32 17.49 -58.46 -5.94
N LYS A 33 16.22 -58.88 -5.83
CA LYS A 33 15.88 -60.28 -5.53
C LYS A 33 15.85 -61.19 -6.76
N ILE A 34 15.39 -60.70 -7.91
CA ILE A 34 15.16 -61.54 -9.09
C ILE A 34 16.37 -61.54 -10.03
N TYR A 35 17.04 -60.40 -10.20
CA TYR A 35 18.04 -60.24 -11.24
C TYR A 35 19.50 -60.18 -10.75
N ASN A 36 19.76 -60.32 -9.44
CA ASN A 36 21.09 -60.18 -8.83
C ASN A 36 21.83 -58.95 -9.38
N PHE A 37 21.41 -57.78 -8.90
CA PHE A 37 21.84 -56.49 -9.45
C PHE A 37 23.36 -56.40 -9.59
N SER A 38 23.81 -56.34 -10.85
CA SER A 38 25.21 -56.15 -11.25
C SER A 38 25.27 -54.99 -12.24
N PHE A 39 26.37 -54.25 -12.28
CA PHE A 39 26.56 -53.18 -13.27
C PHE A 39 26.89 -53.76 -14.65
N SER A 40 25.95 -54.50 -15.23
CA SER A 40 26.01 -55.03 -16.60
C SER A 40 24.97 -54.32 -17.48
N PRO A 41 25.21 -54.19 -18.80
CA PRO A 41 24.24 -53.63 -19.73
C PRO A 41 22.86 -54.31 -19.67
N LYS A 42 22.85 -55.63 -19.44
CA LYS A 42 21.61 -56.42 -19.30
C LYS A 42 20.84 -56.06 -18.02
N SER A 43 21.53 -55.89 -16.91
CA SER A 43 20.93 -55.48 -15.64
C SER A 43 20.37 -54.06 -15.71
N VAL A 44 21.07 -53.14 -16.38
CA VAL A 44 20.58 -51.77 -16.63
C VAL A 44 19.33 -51.80 -17.52
N SER A 45 19.33 -52.61 -18.59
CA SER A 45 18.16 -52.78 -19.45
C SER A 45 16.95 -53.33 -18.69
N ASN A 46 17.14 -54.33 -17.82
CA ASN A 46 16.06 -54.88 -16.99
C ASN A 46 15.52 -53.84 -16.00
N TYR A 47 16.42 -53.09 -15.36
CA TYR A 47 16.04 -52.01 -14.43
C TYR A 47 15.22 -50.92 -15.13
N LEU A 48 15.64 -50.50 -16.33
CA LEU A 48 14.91 -49.53 -17.15
C LEU A 48 13.56 -50.06 -17.63
N SER A 49 13.47 -51.36 -17.94
CA SER A 49 12.21 -52.01 -18.30
C SER A 49 11.21 -51.97 -17.14
N THR A 50 11.63 -52.34 -15.92
CA THR A 50 10.77 -52.25 -14.72
C THR A 50 10.40 -50.79 -14.41
N TYR A 51 11.32 -49.85 -14.60
CA TYR A 51 11.01 -48.43 -14.46
C TYR A 51 9.94 -47.97 -15.47
N SER A 52 9.97 -48.48 -16.70
CA SER A 52 9.02 -48.11 -17.74
C SER A 52 7.57 -48.48 -17.39
N GLU A 53 7.35 -49.51 -16.57
CA GLU A 53 6.02 -49.91 -16.10
C GLU A 53 5.36 -48.82 -15.24
N TYR A 54 6.18 -48.06 -14.50
CA TYR A 54 5.74 -46.96 -13.62
C TYR A 54 5.92 -45.56 -14.23
N LYS A 55 6.36 -45.47 -15.49
CA LYS A 55 6.70 -44.21 -16.16
C LYS A 55 5.59 -43.16 -16.05
N THR A 56 4.34 -43.53 -16.27
CA THR A 56 3.20 -42.60 -16.23
C THR A 56 3.01 -42.00 -14.83
N LEU A 57 3.16 -42.81 -13.78
CA LEU A 57 3.08 -42.34 -12.40
C LEU A 57 4.14 -41.27 -12.14
N PHE A 58 5.41 -41.53 -12.49
CA PHE A 58 6.49 -40.57 -12.30
C PHE A 58 6.28 -39.28 -13.11
N ILE A 59 5.88 -39.38 -14.38
CA ILE A 59 5.57 -38.21 -15.21
C ILE A 59 4.46 -37.39 -14.58
N PHE A 60 3.39 -38.02 -14.10
CA PHE A 60 2.25 -37.33 -13.51
C PHE A 60 2.62 -36.66 -12.19
N THR A 61 3.40 -37.34 -11.33
CA THR A 61 3.94 -36.79 -10.08
C THR A 61 4.76 -35.53 -10.35
N VAL A 62 5.74 -35.60 -11.25
CA VAL A 62 6.58 -34.45 -11.61
C VAL A 62 5.73 -33.33 -12.19
N THR A 63 4.83 -33.66 -13.14
CA THR A 63 3.97 -32.67 -13.80
C THR A 63 3.10 -31.90 -12.82
N ILE A 64 2.45 -32.59 -11.88
CA ILE A 64 1.59 -31.93 -10.87
C ILE A 64 2.42 -31.06 -9.92
N ILE A 65 3.58 -31.54 -9.46
CA ILE A 65 4.46 -30.77 -8.59
C ILE A 65 4.93 -29.49 -9.31
N THR A 66 5.40 -29.62 -10.56
CA THR A 66 5.81 -28.47 -11.38
C THR A 66 4.66 -27.50 -11.62
N ALA A 67 3.46 -28.00 -11.94
CA ALA A 67 2.28 -27.16 -12.13
C ALA A 67 1.91 -26.38 -10.86
N TYR A 68 1.93 -27.04 -9.69
CA TYR A 68 1.65 -26.40 -8.41
C TYR A 68 2.62 -25.24 -8.12
N PHE A 69 3.93 -25.49 -8.21
CA PHE A 69 4.92 -24.44 -7.98
C PHE A 69 4.88 -23.35 -9.06
N GLY A 70 4.54 -23.70 -10.31
CA GLY A 70 4.31 -22.73 -11.38
C GLY A 70 3.17 -21.77 -11.05
N LEU A 71 2.05 -22.29 -10.52
CA LEU A 71 0.90 -21.49 -10.08
C LEU A 71 1.23 -20.61 -8.87
N GLU A 72 1.92 -21.13 -7.86
CA GLU A 72 2.33 -20.33 -6.70
C GLU A 72 3.28 -19.20 -7.12
N ARG A 73 4.26 -19.48 -7.99
CA ARG A 73 5.17 -18.46 -8.54
C ARG A 73 4.42 -17.36 -9.30
N LEU A 74 3.42 -17.74 -10.10
CA LEU A 74 2.60 -16.78 -10.84
C LEU A 74 1.75 -15.91 -9.89
N ASN A 75 1.22 -16.50 -8.83
CA ASN A 75 0.47 -15.76 -7.79
C ASN A 75 1.37 -14.77 -7.04
N GLU A 76 2.57 -15.19 -6.65
CA GLU A 76 3.58 -14.30 -6.05
C GLU A 76 3.97 -13.17 -7.00
N ALA A 77 4.31 -13.49 -8.25
CA ALA A 77 4.65 -12.48 -9.26
C ALA A 77 3.51 -11.46 -9.48
N THR A 78 2.26 -11.92 -9.47
CA THR A 78 1.09 -11.05 -9.59
C THR A 78 0.97 -10.12 -8.39
N ASN A 79 1.10 -10.65 -7.17
CA ASN A 79 1.06 -9.85 -5.94
C ASN A 79 2.20 -8.82 -5.89
N THR A 80 3.42 -9.24 -6.24
CA THR A 80 4.58 -8.34 -6.34
C THR A 80 4.34 -7.25 -7.38
N ASN A 81 3.73 -7.57 -8.52
CA ASN A 81 3.42 -6.58 -9.55
C ASN A 81 2.39 -5.56 -9.06
N ILE A 82 1.32 -5.99 -8.38
CA ILE A 82 0.32 -5.10 -7.79
C ILE A 82 0.97 -4.15 -6.77
N LEU A 83 1.83 -4.69 -5.89
CA LEU A 83 2.55 -3.88 -4.91
C LEU A 83 3.51 -2.89 -5.58
N LYS A 84 4.20 -3.33 -6.64
CA LYS A 84 5.09 -2.47 -7.42
C LYS A 84 4.34 -1.33 -8.08
N ILE A 85 3.23 -1.61 -8.76
CA ILE A 85 2.37 -0.57 -9.37
C ILE A 85 1.95 0.46 -8.33
N LYS A 86 1.50 0.00 -7.15
CA LYS A 86 1.11 0.92 -6.07
C LYS A 86 2.30 1.76 -5.57
N GLN A 87 3.48 1.15 -5.44
CA GLN A 87 4.70 1.85 -5.03
C GLN A 87 5.13 2.89 -6.06
N ASP A 88 5.10 2.55 -7.34
CA ASP A 88 5.45 3.45 -8.45
C ASP A 88 4.47 4.64 -8.46
N ARG A 89 3.17 4.38 -8.30
CA ARG A 89 2.14 5.42 -8.13
C ARG A 89 2.38 6.31 -6.91
N PHE A 90 2.85 5.75 -5.80
CA PHE A 90 3.20 6.54 -4.61
C PHE A 90 4.38 7.46 -4.88
N GLN A 91 5.41 6.99 -5.60
CA GLN A 91 6.56 7.82 -5.98
C GLN A 91 6.16 8.95 -6.95
N GLU A 92 5.36 8.65 -7.96
CA GLU A 92 4.80 9.65 -8.89
C GLU A 92 4.01 10.71 -8.14
N TRP A 93 3.06 10.27 -7.29
CA TRP A 93 2.25 11.16 -6.47
C TRP A 93 3.12 12.03 -5.54
N GLN A 94 4.09 11.43 -4.85
CA GLN A 94 5.01 12.16 -3.97
C GLN A 94 5.80 13.23 -4.73
N SER A 95 6.27 12.92 -5.94
CA SER A 95 6.97 13.88 -6.79
C SER A 95 6.04 15.00 -7.24
N SER A 96 4.79 14.68 -7.59
CA SER A 96 3.81 15.67 -8.07
C SER A 96 3.46 16.73 -7.01
N ILE A 97 3.48 16.38 -5.72
CA ILE A 97 3.12 17.29 -4.62
C ILE A 97 4.33 18.06 -4.05
N GLU A 98 5.55 17.74 -4.45
CA GLU A 98 6.77 18.34 -3.86
C GLU A 98 6.83 19.85 -4.03
N HIS A 99 6.44 20.38 -5.20
CA HIS A 99 6.37 21.82 -5.43
C HIS A 99 5.33 22.52 -4.52
N ARG A 100 4.24 21.83 -4.18
CA ARG A 100 3.20 22.33 -3.26
C ARG A 100 3.70 22.32 -1.83
N LEU A 101 4.48 21.32 -1.45
CA LEU A 101 5.16 21.28 -0.17
C LEU A 101 6.15 22.44 -0.03
N ILE A 102 6.95 22.71 -1.06
CA ILE A 102 7.87 23.86 -1.07
C ILE A 102 7.09 25.18 -0.90
N TYR A 103 6.00 25.35 -1.65
CA TYR A 103 5.14 26.52 -1.51
C TYR A 103 4.61 26.68 -0.08
N ALA A 104 4.05 25.60 0.49
CA ALA A 104 3.47 25.63 1.83
C ALA A 104 4.51 25.84 2.94
N ASP A 105 5.76 25.45 2.71
CA ASP A 105 6.89 25.60 3.65
C ASP A 105 7.38 27.05 3.77
N THR A 106 6.99 27.93 2.84
CA THR A 106 7.42 29.35 2.78
C THR A 106 7.04 30.11 4.05
N ASP A 107 5.78 30.01 4.46
CA ASP A 107 5.22 30.70 5.63
C ASP A 107 5.01 29.76 6.83
N ASN A 108 5.29 28.46 6.66
CA ASN A 108 5.08 27.44 7.68
C ASN A 108 6.12 26.31 7.56
N HIS A 109 7.29 26.53 8.15
CA HIS A 109 8.44 25.64 8.05
C HIS A 109 8.24 24.22 8.64
N GLN A 110 7.11 23.98 9.32
CA GLN A 110 6.81 22.66 9.89
C GLN A 110 5.86 21.84 9.02
N ILE A 111 5.13 22.46 8.07
CA ILE A 111 4.10 21.74 7.31
C ILE A 111 4.70 20.59 6.50
N ARG A 112 5.89 20.78 5.92
CA ARG A 112 6.58 19.75 5.16
C ARG A 112 6.91 18.54 6.01
N LYS A 113 7.46 18.77 7.21
CA LYS A 113 7.82 17.70 8.15
C LYS A 113 6.59 16.93 8.59
N VAL A 114 5.52 17.63 8.97
CA VAL A 114 4.31 16.96 9.48
C VAL A 114 3.60 16.19 8.36
N PHE A 115 3.51 16.77 7.17
CA PHE A 115 2.92 16.10 6.01
C PHE A 115 3.70 14.82 5.65
N ALA A 116 5.03 14.87 5.68
CA ALA A 116 5.88 13.70 5.38
C ALA A 116 5.59 12.48 6.29
N HIS A 117 5.17 12.70 7.55
CA HIS A 117 4.80 11.62 8.46
C HIS A 117 3.43 11.00 8.15
N LYS A 118 2.51 11.79 7.57
CA LYS A 118 1.13 11.36 7.28
C LYS A 118 0.98 10.85 5.83
N ARG A 119 1.88 11.23 4.92
CA ARG A 119 1.75 11.06 3.46
C ARG A 119 1.45 9.63 3.01
N LEU A 120 2.09 8.61 3.60
CA LEU A 120 1.89 7.22 3.17
C LEU A 120 0.48 6.73 3.53
N ARG A 121 0.02 7.06 4.74
CA ARG A 121 -1.33 6.69 5.18
C ARG A 121 -2.38 7.45 4.38
N PHE A 122 -2.17 8.75 4.20
CA PHE A 122 -3.04 9.59 3.37
C PHE A 122 -3.14 9.08 1.92
N PHE A 123 -1.99 8.79 1.29
CA PHE A 123 -1.95 8.18 -0.04
C PHE A 123 -2.70 6.86 -0.10
N ASN A 124 -2.54 5.98 0.90
CA ASN A 124 -3.22 4.69 0.90
C ASN A 124 -4.74 4.82 0.89
N ASP A 125 -5.30 5.86 1.51
CA ASP A 125 -6.74 6.11 1.50
C ASP A 125 -7.18 6.85 0.23
N LEU A 126 -6.37 7.79 -0.27
CA LEU A 126 -6.60 8.42 -1.59
C LEU A 126 -6.60 7.38 -2.72
N TYR A 127 -5.66 6.44 -2.71
CA TYR A 127 -5.52 5.40 -3.72
C TYR A 127 -6.76 4.47 -3.78
N LYS A 128 -7.46 4.27 -2.65
CA LYS A 128 -8.70 3.47 -2.61
C LYS A 128 -9.88 4.17 -3.29
N VAL A 129 -9.88 5.50 -3.30
CA VAL A 129 -10.91 6.34 -3.91
C VAL A 129 -10.47 6.93 -5.24
N ASP A 130 -9.38 6.40 -5.82
CA ASP A 130 -8.81 6.86 -7.09
C ASP A 130 -8.61 8.39 -7.15
N PHE A 131 -8.10 8.94 -6.04
CA PHE A 131 -7.82 10.38 -5.88
C PHE A 131 -9.04 11.29 -6.12
N THR A 132 -10.26 10.74 -6.01
CA THR A 132 -11.52 11.44 -6.30
C THR A 132 -12.40 11.50 -5.07
N ILE A 133 -12.77 12.71 -4.63
CA ILE A 133 -13.67 12.91 -3.49
C ILE A 133 -15.07 13.26 -4.00
N LYS A 134 -16.06 12.43 -3.65
CA LYS A 134 -17.43 12.56 -4.16
C LYS A 134 -18.37 13.33 -3.23
N ASP A 135 -18.06 13.35 -1.93
CA ASP A 135 -18.93 13.92 -0.91
C ASP A 135 -18.15 14.34 0.35
N ILE A 136 -18.85 15.04 1.25
CA ILE A 136 -18.33 15.55 2.51
C ILE A 136 -17.90 14.44 3.49
N ASN A 137 -18.48 13.25 3.42
CA ASN A 137 -18.10 12.15 4.32
C ASN A 137 -16.70 11.64 3.95
N GLN A 138 -16.43 11.49 2.65
CA GLN A 138 -15.10 11.13 2.16
C GLN A 138 -14.08 12.22 2.47
N LEU A 139 -14.45 13.50 2.31
CA LEU A 139 -13.61 14.63 2.70
C LEU A 139 -13.26 14.56 4.18
N THR A 140 -14.25 14.36 5.04
CA THR A 140 -14.06 14.29 6.50
C THR A 140 -13.15 13.13 6.90
N GLN A 141 -13.30 11.97 6.26
CA GLN A 141 -12.42 10.82 6.49
C GLN A 141 -10.96 11.13 6.10
N LEU A 142 -10.75 11.73 4.93
CA LEU A 142 -9.42 12.09 4.44
C LEU A 142 -8.79 13.24 5.25
N PHE A 143 -9.57 14.24 5.64
CA PHE A 143 -9.14 15.30 6.54
C PHE A 143 -8.74 14.76 7.93
N GLY A 144 -9.34 13.66 8.37
CA GLY A 144 -9.00 12.98 9.61
C GLY A 144 -7.51 12.63 9.77
N HIS A 145 -6.74 12.50 8.68
CA HIS A 145 -5.28 12.32 8.74
C HIS A 145 -4.53 13.54 9.28
N PHE A 146 -5.12 14.72 9.15
CA PHE A 146 -4.51 16.02 9.46
C PHE A 146 -5.23 16.78 10.60
N LYS A 147 -6.33 16.23 11.11
CA LYS A 147 -7.13 16.82 12.19
C LYS A 147 -6.28 17.22 13.40
N ASP A 148 -5.44 16.29 13.88
CA ASP A 148 -4.61 16.44 15.08
C ASP A 148 -3.47 17.46 14.94
N ILE A 149 -3.11 17.83 13.71
CA ILE A 149 -1.98 18.70 13.42
C ILE A 149 -2.41 20.11 12.99
N THR A 150 -3.70 20.34 12.76
CA THR A 150 -4.20 21.61 12.22
C THR A 150 -3.87 22.78 13.14
N SER A 151 -4.17 22.64 14.44
CA SER A 151 -3.77 23.63 15.46
C SER A 151 -2.25 23.80 15.55
N PHE A 152 -1.48 22.72 15.42
CA PHE A 152 -0.02 22.80 15.46
C PHE A 152 0.50 23.58 14.26
N ILE A 153 0.12 23.21 13.04
CA ILE A 153 0.50 23.91 11.81
C ILE A 153 0.16 25.40 11.95
N GLU A 154 -1.05 25.73 12.38
CA GLU A 154 -1.45 27.14 12.55
C GLU A 154 -0.53 27.92 13.50
N SER A 155 -0.16 27.31 14.64
CA SER A 155 0.72 27.94 15.63
C SER A 155 2.16 28.17 15.13
N GLN A 156 2.57 27.45 14.09
CA GLN A 156 3.91 27.53 13.50
C GLN A 156 3.97 28.47 12.30
N ASN A 157 2.84 29.09 11.91
CA ASN A 157 2.84 30.04 10.82
C ASN A 157 3.57 31.33 11.22
N ASP A 158 4.40 31.83 10.32
CA ASP A 158 5.19 33.04 10.51
C ASP A 158 4.32 34.26 10.88
N THR A 159 3.17 34.39 10.22
CA THR A 159 2.22 35.48 10.46
C THR A 159 1.52 35.30 11.80
N TYR A 160 1.11 34.08 12.15
CA TYR A 160 0.56 33.78 13.47
C TYR A 160 1.53 34.21 14.60
N VAL A 161 2.80 33.80 14.50
CA VAL A 161 3.85 34.12 15.48
C VAL A 161 4.07 35.63 15.55
N LYS A 162 4.21 36.27 14.39
CA LYS A 162 4.41 37.72 14.27
C LYS A 162 3.25 38.55 14.82
N GLN A 163 2.03 38.05 14.72
CA GLN A 163 0.80 38.72 15.18
C GLN A 163 0.40 38.31 16.61
N GLY A 164 1.21 37.49 17.29
CA GLY A 164 0.91 37.04 18.65
C GLY A 164 -0.38 36.21 18.76
N GLY A 165 -0.78 35.51 17.70
CA GLY A 165 -2.01 34.73 17.65
C GLY A 165 -3.30 35.57 17.64
N ILE A 166 -3.22 36.82 17.19
CA ILE A 166 -4.39 37.69 17.00
C ILE A 166 -4.98 37.43 15.61
N TYR A 167 -6.30 37.36 15.53
CA TYR A 167 -7.02 37.08 14.28
C TYR A 167 -7.97 38.23 13.92
N PRO A 168 -8.15 38.54 12.62
CA PRO A 168 -9.12 39.53 12.17
C PRO A 168 -10.56 39.05 12.36
N THR A 169 -10.84 37.76 12.13
CA THR A 169 -12.17 37.16 12.30
C THR A 169 -12.08 35.69 12.73
N HIS A 170 -13.19 35.13 13.22
CA HIS A 170 -13.28 33.71 13.58
C HIS A 170 -13.14 32.76 12.37
N LYS A 171 -13.38 33.24 11.14
CA LYS A 171 -13.25 32.44 9.91
C LYS A 171 -11.86 32.51 9.28
N TYR A 172 -10.96 33.27 9.88
CA TYR A 172 -9.62 33.47 9.35
C TYR A 172 -8.64 32.45 9.95
N ALA A 173 -7.75 31.92 9.11
CA ALA A 173 -6.63 31.08 9.51
C ALA A 173 -5.43 31.35 8.59
N TYR A 174 -4.25 31.56 9.17
CA TYR A 174 -3.03 31.93 8.47
C TYR A 174 -2.47 30.78 7.61
N SER A 175 -2.66 29.53 8.03
CA SER A 175 -2.13 28.36 7.32
C SER A 175 -3.12 27.70 6.38
N TYR A 176 -4.38 28.15 6.35
CA TYR A 176 -5.43 27.47 5.61
C TYR A 176 -5.15 27.46 4.11
N ASP A 177 -4.74 28.57 3.50
CA ASP A 177 -4.50 28.61 2.05
C ASP A 177 -3.38 27.67 1.61
N ALA A 178 -2.29 27.62 2.37
CA ALA A 178 -1.18 26.68 2.14
C ALA A 178 -1.64 25.23 2.30
N PHE A 179 -2.39 24.94 3.36
CA PHE A 179 -2.95 23.61 3.62
C PHE A 179 -3.94 23.19 2.52
N ARG A 180 -4.86 24.07 2.13
CA ARG A 180 -5.84 23.87 1.05
C ARG A 180 -5.12 23.57 -0.27
N TYR A 181 -4.13 24.39 -0.63
CA TYR A 181 -3.37 24.20 -1.86
C TYR A 181 -2.62 22.87 -1.91
N LEU A 182 -2.11 22.42 -0.76
CA LEU A 182 -1.44 21.12 -0.62
C LEU A 182 -2.46 19.97 -0.66
N PHE A 183 -3.52 20.03 0.14
CA PHE A 183 -4.52 18.98 0.28
C PHE A 183 -5.29 18.74 -1.02
N LEU A 184 -5.87 19.80 -1.60
CA LEU A 184 -6.60 19.70 -2.87
C LEU A 184 -5.66 19.35 -4.02
N GLY A 185 -4.40 19.78 -3.95
CA GLY A 185 -3.37 19.41 -4.90
C GLY A 185 -3.00 17.92 -4.91
N CYS A 186 -3.46 17.15 -3.92
CA CYS A 186 -3.31 15.70 -3.88
C CYS A 186 -4.46 14.96 -4.60
N LEU A 187 -5.49 15.68 -5.07
CA LEU A 187 -6.69 15.11 -5.68
C LEU A 187 -6.63 15.25 -7.20
N SER A 188 -7.29 14.32 -7.90
CA SER A 188 -7.55 14.45 -9.34
C SER A 188 -8.88 15.17 -9.58
N GLU A 189 -9.91 14.79 -8.82
CA GLU A 189 -11.25 15.34 -8.94
C GLU A 189 -11.91 15.50 -7.57
N HIS A 190 -12.82 16.46 -7.48
CA HIS A 190 -13.57 16.73 -6.26
C HIS A 190 -14.93 17.37 -6.55
N TYR A 191 -15.87 17.19 -5.64
CA TYR A 191 -17.19 17.81 -5.71
C TYR A 191 -17.15 19.34 -5.52
N ILE A 192 -18.22 20.03 -5.94
CA ILE A 192 -18.28 21.49 -6.11
C ILE A 192 -18.01 22.26 -4.81
N LYS A 193 -18.50 21.77 -3.65
CA LYS A 193 -18.42 22.48 -2.37
C LYS A 193 -17.20 22.12 -1.53
N ILE A 194 -16.21 21.43 -2.10
CA ILE A 194 -15.06 20.94 -1.33
C ILE A 194 -14.29 22.06 -0.63
N ASP A 195 -14.17 23.24 -1.26
CA ASP A 195 -13.44 24.37 -0.68
C ASP A 195 -14.09 24.87 0.61
N GLU A 196 -15.41 25.06 0.58
CA GLU A 196 -16.21 25.52 1.72
C GLU A 196 -16.16 24.50 2.87
N ASP A 197 -16.40 23.22 2.55
CA ASP A 197 -16.41 22.16 3.54
C ASP A 197 -15.02 21.92 4.15
N LEU A 198 -13.94 22.05 3.34
CA LEU A 198 -12.57 21.92 3.83
C LEU A 198 -12.18 23.10 4.73
N ALA A 199 -12.65 24.31 4.43
CA ALA A 199 -12.46 25.47 5.30
C ALA A 199 -13.13 25.25 6.65
N ASP A 200 -14.39 24.80 6.65
CA ASP A 200 -15.15 24.53 7.87
C ASP A 200 -14.48 23.44 8.71
N LEU A 201 -14.03 22.34 8.08
CA LEU A 201 -13.29 21.29 8.76
C LEU A 201 -12.00 21.83 9.41
N PHE A 202 -11.21 22.61 8.68
CA PHE A 202 -9.97 23.20 9.21
C PHE A 202 -10.24 24.14 10.38
N LEU A 203 -11.20 25.06 10.24
CA LEU A 203 -11.53 26.07 11.25
C LEU A 203 -12.11 25.46 12.53
N ASN A 204 -12.80 24.32 12.42
CA ASN A 204 -13.37 23.57 13.54
C ASN A 204 -12.30 22.90 14.41
N GLU A 205 -11.11 22.62 13.87
CA GLU A 205 -9.98 22.03 14.62
C GLU A 205 -9.06 23.08 15.24
N LEU A 206 -9.30 24.37 14.98
CA LEU A 206 -8.59 25.46 15.62
C LEU A 206 -9.24 25.83 16.97
N PRO A 207 -8.47 26.33 17.96
CA PRO A 207 -9.01 26.74 19.26
C PRO A 207 -10.17 27.73 19.12
N LYS A 208 -11.23 27.56 19.91
CA LYS A 208 -12.45 28.39 19.84
C LYS A 208 -12.28 29.74 20.55
N ASP A 209 -11.35 29.80 21.49
CA ASP A 209 -10.96 30.97 22.28
C ASP A 209 -9.89 31.82 21.59
N ARG A 210 -9.58 31.55 20.32
CA ARG A 210 -8.68 32.37 19.50
C ARG A 210 -9.14 33.83 19.51
N MET A 211 -8.20 34.75 19.72
CA MET A 211 -8.53 36.14 20.04
C MET A 211 -9.18 36.84 18.84
N ILE A 212 -10.46 37.22 18.99
CA ILE A 212 -11.26 37.93 18.00
C ILE A 212 -11.24 39.41 18.36
N ASN A 213 -10.39 40.20 17.73
CA ASN A 213 -10.45 41.65 17.88
C ASN A 213 -9.84 42.35 16.65
N SER A 214 -10.71 42.79 15.75
CA SER A 214 -10.31 43.50 14.53
C SER A 214 -9.54 44.79 14.84
N GLN A 215 -9.92 45.51 15.90
CA GLN A 215 -9.23 46.75 16.32
C GLN A 215 -7.82 46.46 16.83
N LEU A 216 -7.67 45.38 17.62
CA LEU A 216 -6.36 44.95 18.09
C LEU A 216 -5.49 44.49 16.91
N TYR A 217 -6.06 43.73 15.96
CA TYR A 217 -5.39 43.32 14.75
C TYR A 217 -4.92 44.51 13.90
N GLU A 218 -5.80 45.49 13.66
CA GLU A 218 -5.47 46.75 12.98
C GLU A 218 -4.33 47.48 13.69
N SER A 219 -4.33 47.52 15.02
CA SER A 219 -3.28 48.17 15.80
C SER A 219 -1.91 47.47 15.70
N VAL A 220 -1.88 46.15 15.47
CA VAL A 220 -0.63 45.40 15.27
C VAL A 220 -0.11 45.59 13.85
N ILE A 221 -0.99 45.63 12.85
CA ILE A 221 -0.63 45.96 11.46
C ILE A 221 -0.11 47.40 11.35
N SER A 222 -0.77 48.37 11.96
CA SER A 222 -0.42 49.79 11.85
C SER A 222 0.90 50.17 12.54
N ARG A 223 1.48 49.26 13.34
CA ARG A 223 2.77 49.43 14.03
C ARG A 223 3.96 48.89 13.22
N ARG A 224 3.72 48.37 12.02
CA ARG A 224 4.74 47.96 11.05
C ARG A 224 4.94 49.02 9.99
#